data_AF-A0A938DG87-F1
#
_entry.id   AF-A0A938DG87-F1
#
_cell.length_a   1.000
_cell.length_b   1.000
_cell.length_c   1.000
_cell.angle_alpha   90.00
_cell.angle_beta   90.00
_cell.angle_gamma   90.00
#
_symmetry.space_group_name_H-M   'P 1'
#
loop_
_entity.id
_entity.type
_entity.pdbx_description
1 polymer ?
#
loop_
_entity_poly.entity_id
_entity_poly.type
_entity_poly.pdbx_seq_one_letter_code
_entity_poly.pdbx_strand_id
1 'polypeptide(L)'
;MDESQRAMVAARLANIAHGGARRSDQAANLPLETPTQQVSQARAAQLTNVSERSVRSARKVVESGDENLADAVDQGRVAVSVAAKIADLPAEQREKVLAAPAPEHAIKKVARQKKEKTLADKQRAMPDKKYGVIYADPEWRFEVYSRESGMDRAADNHYPTTDTAGICARDVASIAADDCALFLWSTQPMLPDALAVMAAWGFAYKSRCVWAKDRLGTGYWFRDKCEILLVGTRGDGGCPDHC
;
A
#
# COMPACT_ATOMS: atom_id res chain seq x y z
N MET A 1 10.95 -29.55 -14.66
CA MET A 1 10.73 -28.21 -15.21
C MET A 1 9.28 -27.80 -14.95
N ASP A 2 9.05 -26.80 -14.13
CA ASP A 2 7.70 -26.31 -13.77
C ASP A 2 7.11 -25.38 -14.85
N GLU A 3 5.88 -24.92 -14.65
CA GLU A 3 5.21 -24.01 -15.60
C GLU A 3 5.92 -22.66 -15.75
N SER A 4 6.52 -22.14 -14.68
CA SER A 4 7.22 -20.84 -14.67
C SER A 4 8.49 -20.91 -15.52
N GLN A 5 9.26 -21.98 -15.38
CA GLN A 5 10.46 -22.25 -16.18
C GLN A 5 10.13 -22.44 -17.66
N ARG A 6 9.04 -23.16 -17.97
CA ARG A 6 8.56 -23.29 -19.37
C ARG A 6 8.13 -21.94 -19.95
N ALA A 7 7.53 -21.06 -19.14
CA ALA A 7 7.18 -19.71 -19.57
C ALA A 7 8.40 -18.83 -19.83
N MET A 8 9.49 -18.95 -19.05
CA MET A 8 10.77 -18.28 -19.32
C MET A 8 11.38 -18.72 -20.65
N VAL A 9 11.35 -20.02 -20.95
CA VAL A 9 11.76 -20.55 -22.27
C VAL A 9 10.88 -20.00 -23.39
N ALA A 10 9.55 -19.97 -23.19
CA ALA A 10 8.61 -19.42 -24.16
C ALA A 10 8.87 -17.94 -24.47
N ALA A 11 9.16 -17.14 -23.44
CA ALA A 11 9.49 -15.73 -23.60
C ALA A 11 10.80 -15.52 -24.37
N ARG A 12 11.83 -16.32 -24.08
CA ARG A 12 13.09 -16.31 -24.83
C ARG A 12 12.87 -16.72 -26.29
N LEU A 13 12.08 -17.77 -26.55
CA LEU A 13 11.71 -18.23 -27.89
C LEU A 13 10.97 -17.15 -28.70
N ALA A 14 10.05 -16.43 -28.06
CA ALA A 14 9.33 -15.33 -28.71
C ALA A 14 10.22 -14.11 -29.02
N ASN A 15 11.31 -13.91 -28.25
CA ASN A 15 12.26 -12.82 -28.46
C ASN A 15 13.39 -13.16 -29.45
N ILE A 16 13.54 -14.42 -29.89
CA ILE A 16 14.53 -14.79 -30.91
C ILE A 16 14.02 -14.31 -32.27
N ALA A 17 14.54 -13.18 -32.75
CA ALA A 17 14.59 -12.91 -34.18
C ALA A 17 15.57 -13.94 -34.77
N HIS A 18 15.08 -14.84 -35.62
CA HIS A 18 15.95 -15.82 -36.26
C HIS A 18 16.99 -15.07 -37.11
N GLY A 19 18.24 -15.02 -36.64
CA GLY A 19 19.36 -14.47 -37.37
C GLY A 19 19.62 -15.32 -38.60
N GLY A 20 18.97 -14.99 -39.70
CA GLY A 20 19.17 -15.67 -40.98
C GLY A 20 20.63 -15.52 -41.40
N ALA A 21 21.32 -16.65 -41.56
CA ALA A 21 22.65 -16.69 -42.15
C ALA A 21 22.60 -16.07 -43.55
N ARG A 22 23.31 -14.95 -43.76
CA ARG A 22 23.58 -14.42 -45.10
C ARG A 22 24.58 -15.35 -45.78
N ARG A 23 24.09 -16.40 -46.44
CA ARG A 23 24.81 -17.02 -47.55
C ARG A 23 24.15 -16.55 -48.85
N SER A 24 24.81 -15.62 -49.52
CA SER A 24 24.62 -15.37 -50.94
C SER A 24 25.11 -16.61 -51.66
N ASP A 25 24.19 -17.40 -52.21
CA ASP A 25 24.34 -18.13 -53.47
C ASP A 25 23.35 -19.31 -53.48
N GLN A 26 22.18 -19.10 -54.11
CA GLN A 26 21.62 -20.04 -55.08
C GLN A 26 20.27 -19.53 -55.63
N ALA A 27 20.18 -19.54 -56.96
CA ALA A 27 18.97 -19.33 -57.73
C ALA A 27 18.30 -20.67 -58.03
N ALA A 28 17.01 -20.81 -57.70
CA ALA A 28 16.00 -21.60 -58.43
C ALA A 28 14.68 -21.56 -57.65
N ASN A 29 13.57 -21.27 -58.34
CA ASN A 29 12.21 -21.24 -57.84
C ASN A 29 11.74 -22.63 -57.33
N LEU A 30 12.00 -22.96 -56.06
CA LEU A 30 11.11 -23.84 -55.28
C LEU A 30 10.29 -22.96 -54.33
N PRO A 31 9.01 -23.27 -54.05
CA PRO A 31 8.31 -22.68 -52.93
C PRO A 31 8.95 -23.21 -51.66
N LEU A 32 10.03 -22.56 -51.22
CA LEU A 32 10.51 -22.69 -49.87
C LEU A 32 9.38 -22.16 -48.99
N GLU A 33 8.78 -23.02 -48.19
CA GLU A 33 8.07 -22.58 -46.98
C GLU A 33 9.08 -21.79 -46.16
N THR A 34 9.14 -20.49 -46.38
CA THR A 34 9.97 -19.59 -45.59
C THR A 34 9.50 -19.68 -44.15
N PRO A 35 10.34 -20.11 -43.18
CA PRO A 35 10.02 -19.92 -41.78
C PRO A 35 10.48 -18.51 -41.40
N THR A 36 9.89 -17.47 -41.99
CA THR A 36 10.12 -16.07 -41.57
C THR A 36 9.17 -15.62 -40.46
N GLN A 37 8.44 -16.54 -39.84
CA GLN A 37 7.57 -16.17 -38.73
C GLN A 37 8.36 -16.08 -37.44
N GLN A 38 8.65 -14.84 -37.02
CA GLN A 38 8.83 -14.53 -35.60
C GLN A 38 7.80 -15.32 -34.80
N VAL A 39 8.27 -16.12 -33.84
CA VAL A 39 7.38 -16.93 -33.04
C VAL A 39 6.55 -15.97 -32.18
N SER A 40 5.27 -15.81 -32.53
CA SER A 40 4.36 -14.98 -31.76
C SER A 40 4.22 -15.53 -30.33
N GLN A 41 3.85 -14.69 -29.37
CA GLN A 41 3.65 -15.14 -27.98
C GLN A 41 2.65 -16.29 -27.87
N ALA A 42 1.57 -16.23 -28.67
CA ALA A 42 0.58 -17.29 -28.76
C ALA A 42 1.20 -18.61 -29.25
N ARG A 43 2.07 -18.54 -30.27
CA ARG A 43 2.76 -19.71 -30.78
C ARG A 43 3.79 -20.26 -29.80
N ALA A 44 4.55 -19.40 -29.12
CA ALA A 44 5.49 -19.81 -28.08
C ALA A 44 4.76 -20.47 -26.90
N ALA A 45 3.63 -19.90 -26.46
CA ALA A 45 2.78 -20.44 -25.40
C ALA A 45 2.30 -21.87 -25.71
N GLN A 46 1.84 -22.09 -26.95
CA GLN A 46 1.44 -23.42 -27.44
C GLN A 46 2.61 -24.41 -27.43
N LEU A 47 3.77 -24.01 -27.96
CA LEU A 47 4.95 -24.87 -28.07
C LEU A 47 5.47 -25.33 -26.70
N THR A 48 5.38 -24.47 -25.68
CA THR A 48 5.85 -24.78 -24.33
C THR A 48 4.74 -25.26 -23.39
N ASN A 49 3.52 -25.41 -23.89
CA ASN A 49 2.34 -25.79 -23.11
C ASN A 49 2.15 -24.93 -21.84
N VAL A 50 2.07 -23.61 -22.04
CA VAL A 50 1.77 -22.62 -20.98
C VAL A 50 0.75 -21.61 -21.48
N SER A 51 0.14 -20.84 -20.58
CA SER A 51 -0.77 -19.77 -20.98
C SER A 51 -0.03 -18.57 -21.59
N GLU A 52 -0.66 -17.85 -22.53
CA GLU A 52 -0.13 -16.58 -23.05
C GLU A 52 0.13 -15.55 -21.95
N ARG A 53 -0.66 -15.57 -20.87
CA ARG A 53 -0.45 -14.73 -19.68
C ARG A 53 0.87 -15.04 -18.97
N SER A 54 1.23 -16.32 -18.87
CA SER A 54 2.51 -16.77 -18.30
C SER A 54 3.68 -16.30 -19.18
N VAL A 55 3.56 -16.41 -20.52
CA VAL A 55 4.58 -15.91 -21.46
C VAL A 55 4.75 -14.39 -21.36
N ARG A 56 3.66 -13.63 -21.24
CA ARG A 56 3.73 -12.17 -21.04
C ARG A 56 4.43 -11.79 -19.74
N SER A 57 4.17 -12.54 -18.67
CA SER A 57 4.82 -12.34 -17.36
C SER A 57 6.31 -12.66 -17.43
N ALA A 58 6.68 -13.77 -18.07
CA ALA A 58 8.08 -14.15 -18.32
C ALA A 58 8.82 -13.11 -19.16
N ARG A 59 8.19 -12.60 -20.22
CA ARG A 59 8.79 -11.58 -21.08
C ARG A 59 9.12 -10.32 -20.28
N LYS A 60 8.23 -9.89 -19.40
CA LYS A 60 8.47 -8.74 -18.52
C LYS A 60 9.67 -8.95 -17.60
N VAL A 61 9.87 -10.17 -17.08
CA VAL A 61 11.05 -10.51 -16.29
C VAL A 61 12.31 -10.41 -17.13
N VAL A 62 12.32 -10.99 -18.34
CA VAL A 62 13.45 -10.91 -19.27
C VAL A 62 13.75 -9.46 -19.68
N GLU A 63 12.73 -8.67 -19.99
CA GLU A 63 12.83 -7.26 -20.41
C GLU A 63 13.31 -6.33 -19.28
N SER A 64 13.07 -6.70 -18.01
CA SER A 64 13.56 -5.92 -16.86
C SER A 64 15.08 -5.90 -16.73
N GLY A 65 15.79 -6.83 -17.40
CA GLY A 65 17.25 -6.93 -17.42
C GLY A 65 17.88 -7.31 -16.07
N ASP A 66 17.08 -7.80 -15.12
CA ASP A 66 17.53 -8.20 -13.79
C ASP A 66 17.91 -9.68 -13.78
N GLU A 67 19.21 -9.97 -13.91
CA GLU A 67 19.75 -11.34 -13.99
C GLU A 67 19.42 -12.15 -12.74
N ASN A 68 19.51 -11.54 -11.55
CA ASN A 68 19.17 -12.18 -10.28
C ASN A 68 17.69 -12.61 -10.23
N LEU A 69 16.79 -11.79 -10.80
CA LEU A 69 15.36 -12.09 -10.89
C LEU A 69 15.08 -13.22 -11.89
N ALA A 70 15.74 -13.20 -13.05
CA ALA A 70 15.60 -14.26 -14.06
C ALA A 70 16.12 -15.61 -13.52
N ASP A 71 17.28 -15.61 -12.86
CA ASP A 71 17.88 -16.78 -12.25
C ASP A 71 17.01 -17.36 -11.12
N ALA A 72 16.33 -16.50 -10.36
CA ALA A 72 15.41 -16.94 -9.32
C ALA A 72 14.21 -17.71 -9.89
N VAL A 73 13.70 -17.33 -11.06
CA VAL A 73 12.62 -18.06 -11.75
C VAL A 73 13.16 -19.34 -12.38
N ASP A 74 14.31 -19.28 -13.04
CA ASP A 74 14.94 -20.43 -13.70
C ASP A 74 15.33 -21.52 -12.69
N GLN A 75 15.70 -21.16 -11.46
CA GLN A 75 15.97 -22.09 -10.36
C GLN A 75 14.70 -22.57 -9.63
N GLY A 76 13.51 -22.10 -10.01
CA GLY A 76 12.24 -22.47 -9.38
C GLY A 76 12.03 -21.88 -7.98
N ARG A 77 12.84 -20.89 -7.57
CA ARG A 77 12.71 -20.20 -6.27
C ARG A 77 11.53 -19.23 -6.25
N VAL A 78 11.14 -18.70 -7.41
CA VAL A 78 10.05 -17.71 -7.54
C VAL A 78 9.17 -18.05 -8.74
N ALA A 79 7.86 -18.01 -8.55
CA ALA A 79 6.91 -18.16 -9.65
C ALA A 79 6.99 -16.98 -10.63
N VAL A 80 6.87 -17.23 -11.94
CA VAL A 80 7.00 -16.19 -12.97
C VAL A 80 6.01 -15.02 -12.81
N SER A 81 4.82 -15.30 -12.28
CA SER A 81 3.79 -14.30 -11.99
C SER A 81 4.17 -13.36 -10.83
N VAL A 82 4.97 -13.86 -9.89
CA VAL A 82 5.51 -13.13 -8.75
C VAL A 82 6.70 -12.30 -9.20
N ALA A 83 7.62 -12.91 -9.95
CA ALA A 83 8.77 -12.22 -10.52
C ALA A 83 8.37 -11.05 -11.43
N ALA A 84 7.32 -11.21 -12.24
CA ALA A 84 6.79 -10.12 -13.07
C ALA A 84 6.28 -8.91 -12.26
N LYS A 85 5.84 -9.11 -11.01
CA LYS A 85 5.48 -8.02 -10.08
C LYS A 85 6.72 -7.40 -9.42
N ILE A 86 7.76 -8.20 -9.15
CA ILE A 86 9.03 -7.70 -8.62
C ILE A 86 9.69 -6.78 -9.66
N ALA A 87 9.61 -7.13 -10.95
CA ALA A 87 10.14 -6.30 -12.03
C ALA A 87 9.55 -4.87 -12.08
N ASP A 88 8.33 -4.64 -11.56
CA ASP A 88 7.73 -3.30 -11.46
C ASP A 88 8.31 -2.44 -10.31
N LEU A 89 9.03 -3.05 -9.38
CA LEU A 89 9.57 -2.36 -8.23
C LEU A 89 10.87 -1.62 -8.57
N PRO A 90 11.21 -0.53 -7.86
CA PRO A 90 12.53 0.09 -7.92
C PRO A 90 13.64 -0.91 -7.55
N ALA A 91 14.84 -0.78 -8.14
CA ALA A 91 15.95 -1.73 -7.97
C ALA A 91 16.28 -2.04 -6.49
N GLU A 92 16.28 -1.02 -5.63
CA GLU A 92 16.54 -1.18 -4.19
C GLU A 92 15.51 -2.10 -3.48
N GLN A 93 14.25 -2.08 -3.94
CA GLN A 93 13.19 -2.92 -3.39
C GLN A 93 13.23 -4.34 -3.97
N ARG A 94 13.70 -4.51 -5.22
CA ARG A 94 13.83 -5.83 -5.85
C ARG A 94 14.78 -6.73 -5.08
N GLU A 95 15.96 -6.20 -4.74
CA GLU A 95 16.98 -6.95 -4.02
C GLU A 95 16.48 -7.38 -2.63
N LYS A 96 15.85 -6.47 -1.89
CA LYS A 96 15.24 -6.75 -0.57
C LYS A 96 14.15 -7.82 -0.65
N VAL A 97 13.35 -7.83 -1.72
CA VAL A 97 12.27 -8.81 -1.92
C VAL A 97 12.82 -10.17 -2.34
N LEU A 98 13.87 -10.21 -3.17
CA LEU A 98 14.52 -11.45 -3.61
C LEU A 98 15.33 -12.13 -2.51
N ALA A 99 15.93 -11.36 -1.61
CA ALA A 99 16.65 -11.89 -0.44
C ALA A 99 15.71 -12.41 0.65
N ALA A 100 14.40 -12.13 0.59
CA ALA A 100 13.45 -12.56 1.61
C ALA A 100 13.11 -14.06 1.46
N PRO A 101 12.92 -14.79 2.57
CA PRO A 101 12.59 -16.22 2.54
C PRO A 101 11.22 -16.53 1.91
N ALA A 102 10.33 -15.53 1.84
CA ALA A 102 9.03 -15.62 1.17
C ALA A 102 8.79 -14.38 0.29
N PRO A 103 9.22 -14.40 -0.99
CA PRO A 103 9.18 -13.24 -1.89
C PRO A 103 7.76 -12.69 -2.10
N GLU A 104 6.74 -13.55 -2.15
CA GLU A 104 5.34 -13.13 -2.27
C GLU A 104 4.88 -12.25 -1.11
N HIS A 105 5.24 -12.64 0.12
CA HIS A 105 4.91 -11.88 1.32
C HIS A 105 5.70 -10.57 1.37
N ALA A 106 6.95 -10.58 0.93
CA ALA A 106 7.76 -9.37 0.83
C ALA A 106 7.18 -8.36 -0.17
N ILE A 107 6.68 -8.80 -1.34
CA ILE A 107 5.98 -7.91 -2.29
C ILE A 107 4.74 -7.28 -1.66
N LYS A 108 3.89 -8.09 -1.00
CA LYS A 108 2.70 -7.58 -0.31
C LYS A 108 3.08 -6.55 0.77
N LYS A 109 4.16 -6.80 1.51
CA LYS A 109 4.68 -5.90 2.54
C LYS A 109 5.18 -4.58 1.94
N VAL A 110 5.94 -4.63 0.85
CA VAL A 110 6.43 -3.42 0.14
C VAL A 110 5.26 -2.61 -0.42
N ALA A 111 4.28 -3.27 -1.06
CA ALA A 111 3.08 -2.61 -1.57
C ALA A 111 2.26 -1.96 -0.44
N ARG A 112 2.14 -2.66 0.70
CA ARG A 112 1.49 -2.14 1.90
C ARG A 112 2.21 -0.90 2.42
N GLN A 113 3.54 -0.94 2.55
CA GLN A 113 4.36 0.20 3.00
C GLN A 113 4.20 1.43 2.10
N LYS A 114 4.16 1.25 0.77
CA LYS A 114 3.92 2.36 -0.17
C LYS A 114 2.53 2.97 0.02
N LYS A 115 1.51 2.12 0.19
CA LYS A 115 0.13 2.56 0.45
C LYS A 115 0.02 3.29 1.80
N GLU A 116 0.64 2.75 2.84
CA GLU A 116 0.73 3.36 4.17
C GLU A 116 1.39 4.73 4.10
N LYS A 117 2.54 4.86 3.42
CA LYS A 117 3.20 6.16 3.24
C LYS A 117 2.30 7.17 2.53
N THR A 118 1.68 6.76 1.42
CA THR A 118 0.77 7.64 0.66
C THR A 118 -0.44 8.07 1.51
N LEU A 119 -0.95 7.18 2.36
CA LEU A 119 -2.06 7.48 3.27
C LEU A 119 -1.62 8.42 4.39
N ALA A 120 -0.43 8.22 4.95
CA ALA A 120 0.16 9.09 5.97
C ALA A 120 0.40 10.52 5.44
N ASP A 121 0.88 10.64 4.20
CA ASP A 121 1.05 11.94 3.54
C ASP A 121 -0.30 12.66 3.39
N LYS A 122 -1.35 11.91 3.00
CA LYS A 122 -2.72 12.46 2.93
C LYS A 122 -3.30 12.84 4.29
N GLN A 123 -3.02 12.08 5.35
CA GLN A 123 -3.47 12.37 6.72
C GLN A 123 -2.87 13.69 7.25
N ARG A 124 -1.69 14.08 6.77
CA ARG A 124 -0.98 15.31 7.21
C ARG A 124 -1.30 16.53 6.35
N ALA A 125 -1.80 16.33 5.13
CA ALA A 125 -2.12 17.43 4.24
C ALA A 125 -3.29 18.25 4.79
N MET A 126 -3.11 19.57 4.86
CA MET A 126 -4.15 20.52 5.28
C MET A 126 -4.65 21.32 4.07
N PRO A 127 -5.94 21.69 4.05
CA PRO A 127 -6.50 22.58 3.03
C PRO A 127 -6.08 24.05 3.23
N ASP A 128 -6.08 24.85 2.16
CA ASP A 128 -5.72 26.29 2.20
C ASP A 128 -6.90 27.20 2.59
N LYS A 129 -7.92 26.67 3.26
CA LYS A 129 -9.15 27.41 3.63
C LYS A 129 -9.37 27.37 5.13
N LYS A 130 -9.91 28.46 5.68
CA LYS A 130 -10.38 28.53 7.06
C LYS A 130 -11.83 28.06 7.21
N TYR A 131 -12.11 27.33 8.28
CA TYR A 131 -13.42 26.75 8.59
C TYR A 131 -13.91 27.23 9.97
N GLY A 132 -15.21 27.51 10.09
CA GLY A 132 -15.85 27.79 11.38
C GLY A 132 -16.23 26.51 12.16
N VAL A 133 -16.17 25.34 11.52
CA VAL A 133 -16.38 24.05 12.17
C VAL A 133 -15.34 23.06 11.64
N ILE A 134 -14.63 22.40 12.55
CA ILE A 134 -13.70 21.31 12.27
C ILE A 134 -14.25 20.04 12.92
N TYR A 135 -14.29 18.96 12.15
CA TYR A 135 -14.66 17.62 12.63
C TYR A 135 -13.49 16.68 12.37
N ALA A 136 -12.94 16.08 13.42
CA ALA A 136 -11.69 15.33 13.36
C ALA A 136 -11.79 13.99 14.07
N ASP A 137 -11.20 12.96 13.44
CA ASP A 137 -11.00 11.63 14.00
C ASP A 137 -9.52 11.25 13.83
N PRO A 138 -8.65 11.60 14.80
CA PRO A 138 -7.22 11.36 14.69
C PRO A 138 -6.86 9.88 14.68
N GLU A 139 -5.78 9.53 13.96
CA GLU A 139 -5.28 8.17 13.87
C GLU A 139 -4.45 7.78 15.12
N TRP A 140 -5.14 7.65 16.25
CA TRP A 140 -4.57 7.37 17.56
C TRP A 140 -3.67 6.11 17.55
N ARG A 141 -2.40 6.27 17.95
CA ARG A 141 -1.53 5.14 18.26
C ARG A 141 -1.75 4.67 19.69
N PHE A 142 -2.27 3.46 19.86
CA PHE A 142 -2.44 2.83 21.17
C PHE A 142 -1.15 2.13 21.60
N GLU A 143 -0.79 2.27 22.87
CA GLU A 143 0.18 1.36 23.47
C GLU A 143 -0.51 0.05 23.86
N VAL A 144 -0.07 -1.05 23.24
CA VAL A 144 -0.51 -2.40 23.58
C VAL A 144 0.35 -2.94 24.73
N TYR A 145 -0.25 -3.76 25.61
CA TYR A 145 0.47 -4.37 26.75
C TYR A 145 1.71 -5.17 26.36
N SER A 146 1.69 -5.76 25.17
CA SER A 146 2.85 -6.42 24.55
C SER A 146 2.83 -6.08 23.07
N ARG A 147 3.91 -5.45 22.57
CA ARG A 147 4.05 -5.24 21.12
C ARG A 147 4.40 -6.53 20.38
N GLU A 148 4.93 -7.53 21.08
CA GLU A 148 5.33 -8.79 20.46
C GLU A 148 4.13 -9.74 20.24
N SER A 149 3.16 -9.74 21.16
CA SER A 149 1.99 -10.64 21.12
C SER A 149 0.64 -9.93 21.04
N GLY A 150 0.59 -8.62 21.24
CA GLY A 150 -0.64 -7.82 21.31
C GLY A 150 -0.93 -6.99 20.06
N MET A 151 -0.06 -7.04 19.05
CA MET A 151 -0.24 -6.22 17.84
C MET A 151 -1.28 -6.77 16.87
N ASP A 152 -1.72 -8.03 16.98
CA ASP A 152 -2.68 -8.62 16.03
C ASP A 152 -3.99 -7.83 15.89
N ARG A 153 -4.41 -7.13 16.96
CA ARG A 153 -5.62 -6.30 16.99
C ARG A 153 -5.33 -4.79 17.00
N ALA A 154 -4.07 -4.38 16.83
CA ALA A 154 -3.69 -2.98 16.83
C ALA A 154 -4.20 -2.29 15.56
N ALA A 155 -4.60 -1.01 15.72
CA ALA A 155 -5.03 -0.16 14.60
C ALA A 155 -3.94 -0.04 13.52
N ASP A 156 -2.66 -0.11 13.95
CA ASP A 156 -1.45 -0.11 13.13
C ASP A 156 -1.43 -1.17 12.03
N ASN A 157 -2.20 -2.26 12.17
CA ASN A 157 -2.31 -3.29 11.13
C ASN A 157 -3.23 -2.88 9.97
N HIS A 158 -4.08 -1.87 10.17
CA HIS A 158 -5.09 -1.43 9.21
C HIS A 158 -4.74 -0.11 8.52
N TYR A 159 -4.15 0.82 9.26
CA TYR A 159 -3.73 2.14 8.76
C TYR A 159 -2.55 2.69 9.59
N PRO A 160 -1.76 3.63 9.02
CA PRO A 160 -0.74 4.33 9.79
C PRO A 160 -1.36 5.09 10.96
N THR A 161 -0.76 4.92 12.13
CA THR A 161 -1.11 5.64 13.36
C THR A 161 -0.01 6.66 13.70
N THR A 162 -0.35 7.70 14.46
CA THR A 162 0.59 8.71 14.94
C THR A 162 0.49 8.83 16.46
N ASP A 163 1.59 9.11 17.14
CA ASP A 163 1.52 9.46 18.56
C ASP A 163 0.84 10.80 18.79
N THR A 164 0.39 10.99 20.02
CA THR A 164 -0.20 12.23 20.50
C THR A 164 0.68 13.44 20.19
N ALA A 165 2.00 13.35 20.36
CA ALA A 165 2.91 14.45 20.03
C ALA A 165 2.86 14.84 18.55
N GLY A 166 2.89 13.86 17.64
CA GLY A 166 2.76 14.11 16.20
C GLY A 166 1.38 14.64 15.80
N ILE A 167 0.31 14.22 16.48
CA ILE A 167 -1.05 14.76 16.25
C ILE A 167 -1.14 16.22 16.75
N CYS A 168 -0.61 16.52 17.94
CA CYS A 168 -0.55 17.87 18.49
C CYS A 168 0.22 18.84 17.58
N ALA A 169 1.28 18.38 16.91
CA ALA A 169 2.11 19.19 16.02
C ALA A 169 1.44 19.56 14.69
N ARG A 170 0.23 19.05 14.41
CA ARG A 170 -0.52 19.41 13.19
C ARG A 170 -0.96 20.86 13.23
N ASP A 171 -0.78 21.55 12.11
CA ASP A 171 -1.18 22.95 11.96
C ASP A 171 -2.69 23.09 11.67
N VAL A 172 -3.51 22.58 12.59
CA VAL A 172 -4.98 22.76 12.55
C VAL A 172 -5.35 24.23 12.78
N ALA A 173 -4.47 24.99 13.43
CA ALA A 173 -4.68 26.41 13.67
C ALA A 173 -4.75 27.22 12.37
N SER A 174 -3.95 26.87 11.35
CA SER A 174 -3.98 27.52 10.03
C SER A 174 -5.32 27.43 9.31
N ILE A 175 -6.07 26.34 9.54
CA ILE A 175 -7.35 26.05 8.87
C ILE A 175 -8.57 26.40 9.72
N ALA A 176 -8.38 26.89 10.94
CA ALA A 176 -9.47 27.31 11.80
C ALA A 176 -9.74 28.82 11.62
N ALA A 177 -11.02 29.18 11.50
CA ALA A 177 -11.47 30.57 11.61
C ALA A 177 -11.22 31.10 13.04
N ASP A 178 -11.32 32.43 13.20
CA ASP A 178 -11.08 33.09 14.49
C ASP A 178 -12.12 32.62 15.53
N ASP A 179 -13.39 32.52 15.11
CA ASP A 179 -14.45 31.79 15.81
C ASP A 179 -14.67 30.43 15.16
N CYS A 180 -14.34 29.36 15.89
CA CYS A 180 -14.39 28.00 15.36
C CYS A 180 -14.83 26.99 16.42
N ALA A 181 -15.71 26.06 16.02
CA ALA A 181 -16.02 24.87 16.79
C ALA A 181 -15.15 23.69 16.34
N LEU A 182 -14.74 22.85 17.29
CA LEU A 182 -14.04 21.59 17.06
C LEU A 182 -14.87 20.45 17.63
N PHE A 183 -15.13 19.44 16.80
CA PHE A 183 -15.66 18.15 17.18
C PHE A 183 -14.55 17.11 17.00
N LEU A 184 -14.05 16.56 18.10
CA LEU A 184 -12.88 15.67 18.11
C LEU A 184 -13.26 14.29 18.67
N TRP A 185 -13.18 13.26 17.82
CA TRP A 185 -13.35 11.89 18.30
C TRP A 185 -12.18 11.47 19.17
N SER A 186 -12.53 10.79 20.26
CA SER A 186 -11.60 10.11 21.14
C SER A 186 -12.14 8.72 21.46
N THR A 187 -11.23 7.78 21.58
CA THR A 187 -11.52 6.51 22.26
C THR A 187 -11.41 6.69 23.77
N GLN A 188 -11.94 5.74 24.54
CA GLN A 188 -11.95 5.81 26.00
C GLN A 188 -10.55 6.00 26.63
N PRO A 189 -9.50 5.24 26.22
CA PRO A 189 -8.18 5.40 26.83
C PRO A 189 -7.43 6.63 26.30
N MET A 190 -7.78 7.14 25.12
CA MET A 190 -7.15 8.32 24.53
C MET A 190 -7.77 9.64 24.99
N LEU A 191 -8.74 9.61 25.91
CA LEU A 191 -9.39 10.84 26.40
C LEU A 191 -8.39 11.89 26.92
N PRO A 192 -7.36 11.55 27.73
CA PRO A 192 -6.36 12.52 28.16
C PRO A 192 -5.59 13.13 26.97
N ASP A 193 -5.18 12.29 26.02
CA ASP A 193 -4.46 12.70 24.80
C ASP A 193 -5.31 13.60 23.91
N ALA A 194 -6.60 13.29 23.75
CA ALA A 194 -7.52 14.09 22.97
C ALA A 194 -7.71 15.49 23.57
N LEU A 195 -7.79 15.62 24.89
CA LEU A 195 -7.82 16.92 25.57
C LEU A 195 -6.51 17.70 25.36
N ALA A 196 -5.36 17.02 25.39
CA ALA A 196 -4.07 17.63 25.09
C ALA A 196 -3.98 18.12 23.62
N VAL A 197 -4.47 17.31 22.68
CA VAL A 197 -4.56 17.67 21.25
C VAL A 197 -5.46 18.89 21.04
N MET A 198 -6.63 18.93 21.67
CA MET A 198 -7.50 20.12 21.60
C MET A 198 -6.80 21.38 22.07
N ALA A 199 -6.11 21.31 23.21
CA ALA A 199 -5.36 22.43 23.75
C ALA A 199 -4.21 22.85 22.82
N ALA A 200 -3.44 21.90 22.29
CA ALA A 200 -2.35 22.16 21.35
C ALA A 200 -2.85 22.82 20.05
N TRP A 201 -4.02 22.41 19.57
CA TRP A 201 -4.68 23.03 18.43
C TRP A 201 -5.39 24.35 18.78
N GLY A 202 -5.30 24.85 20.01
CA GLY A 202 -5.88 26.13 20.41
C GLY A 202 -7.40 26.13 20.52
N PHE A 203 -7.99 25.02 20.97
CA PHE A 203 -9.41 24.89 21.29
C PHE A 203 -9.61 24.62 22.79
N ALA A 204 -10.50 25.38 23.41
CA ALA A 204 -10.92 25.15 24.79
C ALA A 204 -12.04 24.11 24.83
N TYR A 205 -11.90 23.06 25.64
CA TYR A 205 -12.95 22.06 25.84
C TYR A 205 -14.22 22.68 26.46
N LYS A 206 -15.38 22.26 25.97
CA LYS A 206 -16.70 22.72 26.44
C LYS A 206 -17.57 21.59 26.94
N SER A 207 -17.77 20.56 26.13
CA SER A 207 -18.66 19.43 26.46
C SER A 207 -18.29 18.19 25.65
N ARG A 208 -19.00 17.09 25.86
CA ARG A 208 -18.83 15.85 25.11
C ARG A 208 -20.17 15.19 24.80
N CYS A 209 -20.24 14.54 23.64
CA CYS A 209 -21.27 13.58 23.28
C CYS A 209 -20.72 12.16 23.41
N VAL A 210 -21.62 11.20 23.65
CA VAL A 210 -21.26 9.78 23.78
C VAL A 210 -22.03 9.00 22.73
N TRP A 211 -21.31 8.31 21.86
CA TRP A 211 -21.91 7.32 20.98
C TRP A 211 -21.94 5.97 21.69
N ALA A 212 -23.13 5.52 22.08
CA ALA A 212 -23.32 4.21 22.66
C ALA A 212 -23.30 3.12 21.57
N LYS A 213 -22.56 2.05 21.82
CA LYS A 213 -22.47 0.87 20.95
C LYS A 213 -23.32 -0.27 21.52
N ASP A 214 -23.93 -1.05 20.64
CA ASP A 214 -24.78 -2.18 21.07
C ASP A 214 -23.96 -3.36 21.62
N ARG A 215 -22.73 -3.53 21.11
CA ARG A 215 -21.82 -4.63 21.47
C ARG A 215 -20.65 -4.13 22.32
N LEU A 216 -20.19 -5.00 23.23
CA LEU A 216 -18.99 -4.75 24.02
C LEU A 216 -17.74 -4.83 23.14
N GLY A 217 -17.06 -3.71 22.99
CA GLY A 217 -15.74 -3.58 22.39
C GLY A 217 -14.63 -3.99 23.35
N THR A 218 -13.39 -4.00 22.86
CA THR A 218 -12.16 -4.17 23.65
C THR A 218 -12.00 -3.06 24.68
N GLY A 219 -11.29 -3.34 25.76
CA GLY A 219 -10.97 -2.33 26.76
C GLY A 219 -9.95 -2.87 27.75
N TYR A 220 -9.32 -1.95 28.47
CA TYR A 220 -8.20 -2.24 29.38
C TYR A 220 -8.72 -2.66 30.75
N TRP A 221 -9.33 -1.71 31.49
CA TRP A 221 -9.92 -1.95 32.81
C TRP A 221 -11.41 -2.28 32.73
N PHE A 222 -12.16 -1.48 31.97
CA PHE A 222 -13.55 -1.74 31.65
C PHE A 222 -13.67 -2.17 30.19
N ARG A 223 -14.81 -2.77 29.85
CA ARG A 223 -15.15 -3.11 28.45
C ARG A 223 -15.76 -1.89 27.80
N ASP A 224 -15.19 -1.44 26.68
CA ASP A 224 -15.71 -0.25 26.01
C ASP A 224 -17.06 -0.56 25.35
N LYS A 225 -18.07 0.26 25.67
CA LYS A 225 -19.40 0.21 25.04
C LYS A 225 -19.78 1.55 24.43
N CYS A 226 -18.82 2.46 24.31
CA CYS A 226 -19.05 3.76 23.71
C CYS A 226 -17.79 4.35 23.07
N GLU A 227 -17.99 5.38 22.28
CA GLU A 227 -16.96 6.32 21.84
C GLU A 227 -17.34 7.74 22.29
N ILE A 228 -16.34 8.59 22.45
CA ILE A 228 -16.52 9.96 22.94
C ILE A 228 -16.25 10.93 21.79
N LEU A 229 -17.18 11.86 21.58
CA LEU A 229 -16.98 13.03 20.73
C LEU A 229 -16.83 14.25 21.63
N LEU A 230 -15.63 14.84 21.67
CA LEU A 230 -15.36 16.06 22.42
C LEU A 230 -15.77 17.28 21.60
N VAL A 231 -16.29 18.30 22.27
CA VAL A 231 -16.66 19.59 21.69
C VAL A 231 -15.80 20.67 22.32
N GLY A 232 -15.10 21.44 21.49
CA GLY A 232 -14.33 22.59 21.92
C GLY A 232 -14.55 23.80 21.03
N THR A 233 -14.15 24.97 21.51
CA THR A 233 -14.26 26.22 20.75
C THR A 233 -12.97 27.03 20.81
N ARG A 234 -12.76 27.82 19.75
CA ARG A 234 -11.77 28.87 19.65
C ARG A 234 -12.51 30.19 19.40
N GLY A 235 -11.99 31.28 19.97
CA GLY A 235 -12.62 32.59 19.91
C GLY A 235 -13.85 32.67 20.81
N ASP A 236 -14.71 33.65 20.53
CA ASP A 236 -16.00 33.80 21.20
C ASP A 236 -17.06 32.84 20.65
N GLY A 237 -16.72 32.13 19.55
CA GLY A 237 -17.43 31.01 18.92
C GLY A 237 -18.53 30.40 19.78
N GLY A 238 -19.68 31.07 19.78
CA GLY A 238 -20.79 30.80 20.67
C GLY A 238 -21.41 29.46 20.34
N CYS A 239 -21.96 28.81 21.37
CA CYS A 239 -23.01 27.82 21.17
C CYS A 239 -24.06 28.44 20.23
N PRO A 240 -24.55 27.73 19.20
CA PRO A 240 -25.69 28.22 18.43
C PRO A 240 -26.80 28.64 19.40
N ASP A 241 -27.45 29.78 19.14
CA ASP A 241 -28.35 30.44 20.09
C ASP A 241 -29.50 29.53 20.61
N HIS A 242 -29.71 28.38 19.97
CA HIS A 242 -30.69 27.37 20.34
C HIS A 242 -30.07 25.97 20.21
N CYS A 243 -29.73 25.36 21.35
CA CYS A 243 -29.40 23.93 21.49
C CYS A 243 -30.51 23.22 22.25
#